data_AF-A0A8E2A2S0-F1
#
_entry.id   AF-A0A8E2A2S0-F1
#
_cell.length_a   1.000
_cell.length_b   1.000
_cell.length_c   1.000
_cell.angle_alpha   90.00
_cell.angle_beta   90.00
_cell.angle_gamma   90.00
#
_symmetry.space_group_name_H-M   'P 1'
#
loop_
_entity.id
_entity.type
_entity.pdbx_description
1 polymer ?
#
loop_
_entity_poly.entity_id
_entity_poly.type
_entity_poly.pdbx_seq_one_letter_code
_entity_poly.pdbx_strand_id
1 'polypeptide(L)'
;MISFGPVPSRRLGISLGINNIPTPKICSYSCIYCQVGVTKKHNIILQQFYKPEVIFKKVKKHLDSLDKDNKPDYLTFVANGEPTLDINLGESIERLKEFGIPIAVITNASLLNATEVRNNLCKADWVSLKVDSADEKVWRAINRPHILLDFNTYKENLFLFAKEYRGSLNTETMLVKDVNDNALQIQDTADLIKQIKPTTSYISIPTRPPALNWVNKPDEESLNQAYQIYLNAGINPEMILGYEGSNMGYTGNIIKDIVNICSVHPIREDAMQQLLIKDKADSRIVDYLINNHSIRKVEYNSTVYYIRQFQK
;
A
#
# COMPACT_ATOMS: atom_id res chain seq x y z
N MET A 1 13.04 -5.94 4.93
CA MET A 1 14.12 -5.24 4.19
C MET A 1 13.59 -3.91 3.68
N ILE A 2 14.46 -2.98 3.27
CA ILE A 2 14.06 -1.64 2.78
C ILE A 2 13.54 -1.67 1.34
N SER A 3 14.05 -2.53 0.45
CA SER A 3 13.55 -2.66 -0.93
C SER A 3 13.15 -4.10 -1.25
N PHE A 4 12.12 -4.28 -2.06
CA PHE A 4 11.56 -5.57 -2.49
C PHE A 4 10.91 -5.47 -3.89
N GLY A 5 10.67 -6.61 -4.55
CA GLY A 5 10.20 -6.66 -5.93
C GLY A 5 11.35 -6.67 -6.93
N PRO A 6 11.22 -6.09 -8.14
CA PRO A 6 10.02 -5.44 -8.67
C PRO A 6 8.82 -6.39 -8.78
N VAL A 7 7.60 -5.89 -8.70
CA VAL A 7 6.38 -6.71 -8.83
C VAL A 7 5.37 -6.02 -9.76
N PRO A 8 4.50 -6.78 -10.44
CA PRO A 8 3.39 -6.20 -11.19
C PRO A 8 2.47 -5.43 -10.24
N SER A 9 2.47 -4.11 -10.36
CA SER A 9 1.54 -3.22 -9.69
C SER A 9 0.23 -3.18 -10.47
N ARG A 10 -0.89 -3.12 -9.73
CA ARG A 10 -2.22 -2.91 -10.34
C ARG A 10 -2.42 -1.48 -10.85
N ARG A 11 -1.46 -0.59 -10.63
CA ARG A 11 -1.56 0.86 -10.86
C ARG A 11 -0.45 1.41 -11.74
N LEU A 12 0.77 0.88 -11.56
CA LEU A 12 2.02 1.53 -11.98
C LEU A 12 2.91 0.63 -12.85
N GLY A 13 2.34 -0.36 -13.55
CA GLY A 13 3.13 -1.31 -14.32
C GLY A 13 4.00 -2.19 -13.42
N ILE A 14 5.32 -2.24 -13.64
CA ILE A 14 6.28 -2.95 -12.79
C ILE A 14 6.83 -1.98 -11.75
N SER A 15 6.67 -2.27 -10.46
CA SER A 15 7.13 -1.38 -9.38
C SER A 15 8.10 -2.07 -8.42
N LEU A 16 9.20 -1.38 -8.08
CA LEU A 16 10.06 -1.75 -6.96
C LEU A 16 9.53 -1.09 -5.69
N GLY A 17 9.13 -1.91 -4.72
CA GLY A 17 8.63 -1.44 -3.44
C GLY A 17 9.75 -1.01 -2.50
N ILE A 18 9.53 0.10 -1.81
CA ILE A 18 10.41 0.67 -0.79
C ILE A 18 9.64 0.76 0.52
N ASN A 19 10.13 0.05 1.52
CA ASN A 19 9.64 0.13 2.89
C ASN A 19 10.60 0.98 3.73
N ASN A 20 10.21 2.23 3.99
CA ASN A 20 10.91 3.15 4.87
C ASN A 20 10.49 3.03 6.35
N ILE A 21 9.54 2.15 6.68
CA ILE A 21 9.07 1.93 8.05
C ILE A 21 9.51 0.53 8.54
N PRO A 22 10.34 0.41 9.59
CA PRO A 22 10.79 -0.87 10.11
C PRO A 22 9.63 -1.66 10.71
N THR A 23 9.86 -2.97 10.89
CA THR A 23 9.00 -3.83 11.71
C THR A 23 9.30 -3.59 13.20
N PRO A 24 8.31 -3.64 14.12
CA PRO A 24 6.87 -3.90 13.91
C PRO A 24 6.14 -2.75 13.20
N LYS A 25 4.93 -3.02 12.68
CA LYS A 25 4.10 -2.01 11.99
C LYS A 25 3.92 -0.73 12.82
N ILE A 26 4.25 0.42 12.24
CA ILE A 26 4.06 1.75 12.86
C ILE A 26 3.24 2.61 11.89
N CYS A 27 2.04 2.97 12.31
CA CYS A 27 1.07 3.65 11.45
C CYS A 27 0.19 4.55 12.29
N SER A 28 -0.31 5.62 11.70
CA SER A 28 -1.33 6.46 12.32
C SER A 28 -2.71 5.80 12.35
N TYR A 29 -2.95 4.79 11.53
CA TYR A 29 -4.20 4.02 11.40
C TYR A 29 -4.02 2.55 11.79
N SER A 30 -5.12 1.86 12.08
CA SER A 30 -5.21 0.39 12.20
C SER A 30 -6.33 -0.18 11.35
N CYS A 31 -6.33 0.11 10.05
CA CYS A 31 -7.42 -0.28 9.15
C CYS A 31 -7.79 -1.76 9.27
N ILE A 32 -9.09 -2.06 9.30
CA ILE A 32 -9.62 -3.41 9.53
C ILE A 32 -9.20 -4.43 8.46
N TYR A 33 -8.91 -3.94 7.26
CA TYR A 33 -8.52 -4.73 6.10
C TYR A 33 -6.99 -4.76 5.86
N CYS A 34 -6.19 -4.12 6.72
CA CYS A 34 -4.76 -3.94 6.46
C CYS A 34 -4.01 -5.27 6.39
N GLN A 35 -3.34 -5.54 5.28
CA GLN A 35 -2.63 -6.79 5.04
C GLN A 35 -1.38 -6.97 5.91
N VAL A 36 -0.80 -5.86 6.39
CA VAL A 36 0.31 -5.87 7.37
C VAL A 36 -0.19 -6.28 8.77
N GLY A 37 -1.50 -6.25 9.00
CA GLY A 37 -2.15 -6.61 10.26
C GLY A 37 -2.52 -5.39 11.13
N VAL A 38 -3.01 -5.68 12.33
CA VAL A 38 -3.45 -4.69 13.31
C VAL A 38 -2.28 -3.85 13.81
N THR A 39 -2.46 -2.54 13.89
CA THR A 39 -1.44 -1.63 14.44
C THR A 39 -1.49 -1.68 15.96
N LYS A 40 -0.40 -2.14 16.58
CA LYS A 40 -0.25 -2.17 18.05
C LYS A 40 0.23 -0.84 18.63
N LYS A 41 1.02 -0.10 17.86
CA LYS A 41 1.59 1.20 18.23
C LYS A 41 1.13 2.24 17.22
N HIS A 42 0.04 2.93 17.54
CA HIS A 42 -0.39 4.08 16.73
C HIS A 42 0.61 5.21 16.95
N ASN A 43 1.05 5.87 15.89
CA ASN A 43 1.92 7.03 16.00
C ASN A 43 1.49 8.11 15.01
N ILE A 44 1.58 9.36 15.46
CA ILE A 44 1.33 10.57 14.67
C ILE A 44 2.51 11.55 14.76
N ILE A 45 3.53 11.22 15.55
CA ILE A 45 4.75 12.01 15.70
C ILE A 45 5.74 11.52 14.65
N LEU A 46 6.19 12.44 13.80
CA LEU A 46 7.21 12.14 12.81
C LEU A 46 8.52 11.80 13.52
N GLN A 47 9.22 10.79 13.03
CA GLN A 47 10.50 10.37 13.58
C GLN A 47 11.41 9.83 12.49
N GLN A 48 12.71 9.73 12.78
CA GLN A 48 13.64 9.07 11.89
C GLN A 48 13.52 7.55 12.02
N PHE A 49 13.35 6.87 10.89
CA PHE A 49 13.37 5.41 10.84
C PHE A 49 14.66 4.88 10.22
N TYR A 50 15.01 5.39 9.05
CA TYR A 50 16.27 5.11 8.37
C TYR A 50 16.93 6.42 7.96
N LYS A 51 18.26 6.38 7.82
CA LYS A 51 18.97 7.47 7.15
C LYS A 51 18.74 7.37 5.63
N PRO A 52 18.52 8.48 4.90
CA PRO A 52 18.34 8.49 3.45
C PRO A 52 19.42 7.72 2.68
N GLU A 53 20.69 7.80 3.13
CA GLU A 53 21.80 7.09 2.48
C GLU A 53 21.66 5.57 2.59
N VAL A 54 21.02 5.07 3.65
CA VAL A 54 20.78 3.65 3.83
C VAL A 54 19.71 3.18 2.85
N ILE A 55 18.63 3.96 2.68
CA ILE A 55 17.58 3.67 1.69
C ILE A 55 18.18 3.67 0.29
N PHE A 56 18.89 4.75 -0.07
CA PHE A 56 19.55 4.90 -1.37
C PHE A 56 20.47 3.72 -1.68
N LYS A 57 21.39 3.35 -0.76
CA LYS A 57 22.31 2.22 -0.97
C LYS A 57 21.59 0.89 -1.14
N LYS A 58 20.48 0.66 -0.41
CA LYS A 58 19.70 -0.58 -0.53
C LYS A 58 18.92 -0.64 -1.84
N VAL A 59 18.33 0.48 -2.27
CA VAL A 59 17.65 0.57 -3.57
C VAL A 59 18.66 0.42 -4.70
N LYS A 60 19.79 1.14 -4.68
CA LYS A 60 20.88 1.00 -5.66
C LYS A 60 21.33 -0.45 -5.79
N LYS A 61 21.67 -1.10 -4.67
CA LYS A 61 22.10 -2.50 -4.67
C LYS A 61 21.04 -3.44 -5.25
N HIS A 62 19.76 -3.15 -5.00
CA HIS A 62 18.66 -3.94 -5.54
C HIS A 62 18.57 -3.74 -7.06
N LEU A 63 18.54 -2.50 -7.54
CA LEU A 63 18.52 -2.17 -8.96
C LEU A 63 19.72 -2.77 -9.71
N ASP A 64 20.92 -2.69 -9.14
CA ASP A 64 22.15 -3.27 -9.69
C ASP A 64 22.09 -4.81 -9.81
N SER A 65 21.23 -5.48 -9.04
CA SER A 65 21.03 -6.94 -9.09
C SER A 65 19.94 -7.40 -10.05
N LEU A 66 19.19 -6.49 -10.66
CA LEU A 66 18.12 -6.83 -11.60
C LEU A 66 18.67 -7.08 -13.00
N ASP A 67 18.06 -8.01 -13.71
CA ASP A 67 18.30 -8.19 -15.15
C ASP A 67 17.87 -6.93 -15.92
N LYS A 68 18.50 -6.70 -17.08
CA LYS A 68 18.23 -5.51 -17.91
C LYS A 68 16.77 -5.39 -18.33
N ASP A 69 16.08 -6.52 -18.51
CA ASP A 69 14.68 -6.59 -18.93
C ASP A 69 13.68 -6.47 -17.75
N ASN A 70 14.18 -6.41 -16.50
CA ASN A 70 13.38 -6.35 -15.27
C ASN A 70 13.50 -5.00 -14.55
N LYS A 71 13.76 -3.91 -15.28
CA LYS A 71 13.78 -2.56 -14.68
C LYS A 71 12.37 -2.14 -14.26
N PRO A 72 12.20 -1.54 -13.06
CA PRO A 72 10.90 -1.06 -12.64
C PRO A 72 10.52 0.24 -13.35
N ASP A 73 9.23 0.39 -13.65
CA ASP A 73 8.61 1.63 -14.14
C ASP A 73 8.52 2.68 -13.02
N TYR A 74 8.38 2.22 -11.76
CA TYR A 74 8.31 3.08 -10.59
C TYR A 74 9.12 2.55 -9.40
N LEU A 75 9.66 3.49 -8.61
CA LEU A 75 10.08 3.26 -7.24
C LEU A 75 8.93 3.69 -6.31
N THR A 76 8.31 2.76 -5.58
CA THR A 76 7.11 3.08 -4.80
C THR A 76 7.35 2.92 -3.30
N PHE A 77 7.12 3.99 -2.53
CA PHE A 77 7.05 3.90 -1.08
C PHE A 77 5.76 3.20 -0.66
N VAL A 78 5.89 1.91 -0.34
CA VAL A 78 4.83 1.03 0.20
C VAL A 78 5.37 0.42 1.48
N ALA A 79 5.03 1.05 2.60
CA ALA A 79 5.66 0.77 3.87
C ALA A 79 4.89 -0.22 4.75
N ASN A 80 5.59 -0.78 5.73
CA ASN A 80 5.00 -1.50 6.87
C ASN A 80 4.35 -0.55 7.86
N GLY A 81 3.45 0.31 7.38
CA GLY A 81 2.96 1.43 8.14
C GLY A 81 2.58 2.61 7.28
N GLU A 82 2.56 3.79 7.89
CA GLU A 82 2.35 5.05 7.17
C GLU A 82 3.71 5.65 6.77
N PRO A 83 4.06 5.72 5.46
CA PRO A 83 5.38 6.18 5.02
C PRO A 83 5.69 7.62 5.43
N THR A 84 4.67 8.48 5.57
CA THR A 84 4.83 9.90 5.93
C THR A 84 5.23 10.14 7.39
N LEU A 85 5.24 9.10 8.23
CA LEU A 85 5.80 9.21 9.58
C LEU A 85 7.32 9.41 9.58
N ASP A 86 8.00 9.08 8.49
CA ASP A 86 9.45 9.26 8.38
C ASP A 86 9.80 10.71 8.06
N ILE A 87 10.50 11.39 8.99
CA ILE A 87 10.98 12.78 8.76
C ILE A 87 11.88 12.87 7.52
N ASN A 88 12.51 11.75 7.15
CA ASN A 88 13.48 11.66 6.07
C ASN A 88 12.86 11.27 4.72
N LEU A 89 11.52 11.14 4.63
CA LEU A 89 10.85 10.73 3.39
C LEU A 89 11.21 11.65 2.22
N GLY A 90 11.12 12.96 2.40
CA GLY A 90 11.39 13.92 1.32
C GLY A 90 12.84 13.94 0.86
N GLU A 91 13.82 13.76 1.75
CA GLU A 91 15.23 13.63 1.36
C GLU A 91 15.48 12.30 0.64
N SER A 92 14.84 11.22 1.10
CA SER A 92 14.93 9.91 0.46
C SER A 92 14.38 9.95 -0.96
N ILE A 93 13.22 10.58 -1.17
CA ILE A 93 12.66 10.80 -2.51
C ILE A 93 13.67 11.54 -3.39
N GLU A 94 14.23 12.65 -2.92
CA GLU A 94 15.12 13.47 -3.74
C GLU A 94 16.39 12.72 -4.17
N ARG A 95 17.00 11.94 -3.26
CA ARG A 95 18.17 11.11 -3.59
C ARG A 95 17.83 10.00 -4.59
N LEU A 96 16.67 9.38 -4.46
CA LEU A 96 16.26 8.29 -5.35
C LEU A 96 16.01 8.77 -6.79
N LYS A 97 15.76 10.07 -7.01
CA LYS A 97 15.63 10.65 -8.37
C LYS A 97 16.90 10.49 -9.20
N GLU A 98 18.08 10.30 -8.59
CA GLU A 98 19.33 10.03 -9.29
C GLU A 98 19.27 8.78 -10.19
N PHE A 99 18.34 7.84 -9.91
CA PHE A 99 18.16 6.65 -10.74
C PHE A 99 17.36 6.90 -12.03
N GLY A 100 16.75 8.08 -12.18
CA GLY A 100 15.93 8.42 -13.35
C GLY A 100 14.64 7.60 -13.46
N ILE A 101 14.18 7.00 -12.36
CA ILE A 101 12.95 6.21 -12.28
C ILE A 101 11.91 7.02 -11.47
N PRO A 102 10.69 7.23 -11.99
CA PRO A 102 9.62 7.94 -11.30
C PRO A 102 9.34 7.38 -9.89
N ILE A 103 9.05 8.28 -8.95
CA ILE A 103 8.82 7.94 -7.55
C ILE A 103 7.34 8.09 -7.21
N ALA A 104 6.79 7.04 -6.62
CA ALA A 104 5.41 6.99 -6.16
C ALA A 104 5.31 6.86 -4.63
N VAL A 105 4.31 7.49 -4.02
CA VAL A 105 4.00 7.33 -2.59
C VAL A 105 2.52 7.01 -2.41
N ILE A 106 2.22 5.93 -1.69
CA ILE A 106 0.87 5.60 -1.24
C ILE A 106 0.76 5.97 0.24
N THR A 107 -0.15 6.88 0.58
CA THR A 107 -0.30 7.39 1.95
C THR A 107 -1.74 7.25 2.44
N ASN A 108 -1.90 6.99 3.73
CA ASN A 108 -3.21 7.04 4.38
C ASN A 108 -3.77 8.46 4.57
N ALA A 109 -2.98 9.47 4.18
CA ALA A 109 -3.29 10.89 4.17
C ALA A 109 -3.60 11.52 5.54
N SER A 110 -3.41 10.79 6.64
CA SER A 110 -3.82 11.23 7.97
C SER A 110 -2.92 12.33 8.56
N LEU A 111 -1.70 12.48 8.04
CA LEU A 111 -0.69 13.41 8.55
C LEU A 111 -0.51 14.63 7.62
N LEU A 112 -1.42 14.82 6.66
CA LEU A 112 -1.37 15.97 5.76
C LEU A 112 -1.58 17.32 6.47
N ASN A 113 -1.96 17.34 7.75
CA ASN A 113 -2.00 18.56 8.56
C ASN A 113 -0.61 19.15 8.81
N ALA A 114 0.44 18.32 8.82
CA ALA A 114 1.82 18.78 8.93
C ALA A 114 2.32 19.30 7.58
N THR A 115 2.76 20.56 7.55
CA THR A 115 3.29 21.20 6.34
C THR A 115 4.54 20.47 5.82
N GLU A 116 5.38 19.94 6.71
CA GLU A 116 6.55 19.14 6.34
C GLU A 116 6.16 17.86 5.59
N VAL A 117 5.04 17.21 5.97
CA VAL A 117 4.54 16.02 5.27
C VAL A 117 4.09 16.38 3.86
N ARG A 118 3.31 17.46 3.71
CA ARG A 118 2.87 17.93 2.38
C ARG A 118 4.07 18.29 1.50
N ASN A 119 5.04 19.04 2.04
CA ASN A 119 6.27 19.39 1.34
C ASN A 119 7.08 18.17 0.90
N ASN A 120 7.15 17.13 1.73
CA ASN A 120 7.84 15.88 1.40
C ASN A 120 7.12 15.12 0.28
N LEU A 121 5.80 15.00 0.35
CA LEU A 121 4.99 14.34 -0.68
C LEU A 121 5.04 15.08 -2.02
N CYS A 122 5.13 16.41 -2.01
CA CYS A 122 5.27 17.23 -3.22
C CYS A 122 6.55 16.97 -4.02
N LYS A 123 7.52 16.24 -3.47
CA LYS A 123 8.73 15.84 -4.19
C LYS A 123 8.55 14.59 -5.04
N ALA A 124 7.49 13.81 -4.82
CA ALA A 124 7.19 12.60 -5.59
C ALA A 124 6.50 12.95 -6.92
N ASP A 125 6.62 12.05 -7.90
CA ASP A 125 6.01 12.20 -9.23
C ASP A 125 4.55 11.73 -9.23
N TRP A 126 4.22 10.77 -8.37
CA TRP A 126 2.90 10.18 -8.22
C TRP A 126 2.55 9.99 -6.74
N VAL A 127 1.36 10.45 -6.33
CA VAL A 127 0.88 10.29 -4.95
C VAL A 127 -0.54 9.75 -5.00
N SER A 128 -0.83 8.72 -4.19
CA SER A 128 -2.17 8.21 -4.00
C SER A 128 -2.63 8.37 -2.56
N LEU A 129 -3.68 9.17 -2.40
CA LEU A 129 -4.30 9.48 -1.11
C LEU A 129 -5.41 8.49 -0.82
N LYS A 130 -5.31 7.82 0.31
CA LYS A 130 -6.37 6.95 0.78
C LYS A 130 -7.60 7.76 1.25
N VAL A 131 -8.77 7.46 0.71
CA VAL A 131 -10.05 8.10 1.02
C VAL A 131 -11.16 7.04 1.13
N ASP A 132 -11.23 6.36 2.27
CA ASP A 132 -12.18 5.24 2.44
C ASP A 132 -13.63 5.66 2.77
N SER A 133 -13.82 6.87 3.29
CA SER A 133 -15.13 7.35 3.75
C SER A 133 -15.16 8.87 3.89
N ALA A 134 -16.28 9.48 3.53
CA ALA A 134 -16.62 10.86 3.85
C ALA A 134 -17.47 11.02 5.14
N ASP A 135 -17.93 9.92 5.74
CA ASP A 135 -18.57 9.88 7.06
C ASP A 135 -17.55 9.56 8.16
N GLU A 136 -17.58 10.33 9.26
CA GLU A 136 -16.63 10.19 10.37
C GLU A 136 -16.77 8.85 11.10
N LYS A 137 -18.00 8.36 11.31
CA LYS A 137 -18.22 7.11 12.05
C LYS A 137 -17.67 5.94 11.24
N VAL A 138 -17.95 5.91 9.94
CA VAL A 138 -17.41 4.91 9.02
C VAL A 138 -15.89 5.06 8.90
N TRP A 139 -15.35 6.28 8.80
CA TRP A 139 -13.90 6.53 8.79
C TRP A 139 -13.23 5.98 10.06
N ARG A 140 -13.81 6.20 11.24
CA ARG A 140 -13.30 5.63 12.51
C ARG A 140 -13.42 4.12 12.56
N ALA A 141 -14.52 3.55 12.06
CA ALA A 141 -14.75 2.10 12.05
C ALA A 141 -13.78 1.38 11.11
N ILE A 142 -13.63 1.86 9.87
CA ILE A 142 -12.83 1.19 8.83
C ILE A 142 -11.33 1.44 9.02
N ASN A 143 -10.92 2.65 9.41
CA ASN A 143 -9.51 3.05 9.48
C ASN A 143 -8.90 2.91 10.86
N ARG A 144 -9.72 3.00 11.91
CA ARG A 144 -9.28 2.97 13.31
C ARG A 144 -8.11 3.94 13.52
N PRO A 145 -8.32 5.24 13.28
CA PRO A 145 -7.28 6.24 13.37
C PRO A 145 -6.79 6.43 14.81
N HIS A 146 -5.58 6.94 14.97
CA HIS A 146 -5.07 7.41 16.27
C HIS A 146 -6.09 8.38 16.89
N ILE A 147 -6.33 8.27 18.20
CA ILE A 147 -7.42 8.97 18.90
C ILE A 147 -7.39 10.50 18.75
N LEU A 148 -6.19 11.08 18.63
CA LEU A 148 -5.97 12.52 18.45
C LEU A 148 -6.18 13.02 17.01
N LEU A 149 -6.44 12.14 16.04
CA LEU A 149 -6.73 12.57 14.68
C LEU A 149 -8.19 13.02 14.58
N ASP A 150 -8.36 14.24 14.08
CA ASP A 150 -9.64 14.87 13.84
C ASP A 150 -10.06 14.70 12.37
N PHE A 151 -11.33 14.35 12.16
CA PHE A 151 -11.85 14.03 10.83
C PHE A 151 -11.99 15.27 9.94
N ASN A 152 -12.41 16.41 10.49
CA ASN A 152 -12.56 17.63 9.71
C ASN A 152 -11.20 18.18 9.27
N THR A 153 -10.23 18.19 10.19
CA THR A 153 -8.84 18.52 9.91
C THR A 153 -8.26 17.62 8.81
N TYR A 154 -8.52 16.31 8.88
CA TYR A 154 -8.12 15.38 7.81
C TYR A 154 -8.71 15.78 6.45
N LYS A 155 -10.02 16.05 6.36
CA LYS A 155 -10.68 16.45 5.11
C LYS A 155 -10.13 17.76 4.55
N GLU A 156 -9.99 18.79 5.39
CA GLU A 156 -9.44 20.08 4.98
C GLU A 156 -8.04 19.95 4.39
N ASN A 157 -7.21 19.10 5.00
CA ASN A 157 -5.83 18.89 4.56
C ASN A 157 -5.72 18.01 3.30
N LEU A 158 -6.70 17.16 2.99
CA LEU A 158 -6.80 16.53 1.66
C LEU A 158 -6.93 17.61 0.58
N PHE A 159 -7.84 18.57 0.76
CA PHE A 159 -8.08 19.64 -0.21
C PHE A 159 -6.91 20.61 -0.30
N LEU A 160 -6.25 20.90 0.83
CA LEU A 160 -5.06 21.73 0.84
C LEU A 160 -3.92 21.07 0.04
N PHE A 161 -3.63 19.80 0.32
CA PHE A 161 -2.59 19.08 -0.41
C PHE A 161 -2.92 18.97 -1.91
N ALA A 162 -4.17 18.72 -2.28
CA ALA A 162 -4.59 18.67 -3.68
C ALA A 162 -4.34 19.99 -4.42
N LYS A 163 -4.44 21.14 -3.74
CA LYS A 163 -4.12 22.46 -4.31
C LYS A 163 -2.62 22.72 -4.43
N GLU A 164 -1.81 22.14 -3.55
CA GLU A 164 -0.36 22.33 -3.49
C GLU A 164 0.39 21.39 -4.45
N TYR A 165 -0.08 20.14 -4.58
CA TYR A 165 0.59 19.10 -5.34
C TYR A 165 0.47 19.32 -6.86
N ARG A 166 1.55 18.98 -7.59
CA ARG A 166 1.69 19.22 -9.03
C ARG A 166 2.01 17.97 -9.85
N GLY A 167 2.30 16.85 -9.19
CA GLY A 167 2.47 15.55 -9.86
C GLY A 167 1.13 14.88 -10.17
N SER A 168 1.16 13.59 -10.49
CA SER A 168 -0.06 12.80 -10.70
C SER A 168 -0.72 12.47 -9.36
N LEU A 169 -1.85 13.12 -9.08
CA LEU A 169 -2.63 12.93 -7.86
C LEU A 169 -3.68 11.85 -8.06
N ASN A 170 -3.71 10.85 -7.19
CA ASN A 170 -4.65 9.75 -7.27
C ASN A 170 -5.29 9.51 -5.91
N THR A 171 -6.37 8.74 -5.89
CA THR A 171 -7.02 8.32 -4.64
C THR A 171 -7.19 6.81 -4.57
N GLU A 172 -7.20 6.25 -3.36
CA GLU A 172 -7.54 4.84 -3.10
C GLU A 172 -8.73 4.76 -2.15
N THR A 173 -9.73 3.98 -2.53
CA THR A 173 -10.84 3.61 -1.65
C THR A 173 -10.85 2.10 -1.51
N MET A 174 -10.78 1.58 -0.28
CA MET A 174 -11.07 0.17 -0.01
C MET A 174 -12.56 0.02 0.33
N LEU A 175 -13.32 -0.67 -0.52
CA LEU A 175 -14.71 -1.04 -0.24
C LEU A 175 -14.75 -2.33 0.57
N VAL A 176 -15.45 -2.29 1.70
CA VAL A 176 -15.62 -3.40 2.64
C VAL A 176 -17.10 -3.64 2.86
N LYS A 177 -17.48 -4.91 2.76
CA LYS A 177 -18.86 -5.36 2.92
C LYS A 177 -19.45 -4.93 4.26
N ASP A 178 -20.68 -4.41 4.23
CA ASP A 178 -21.46 -3.97 5.38
C ASP A 178 -20.79 -2.85 6.20
N VAL A 179 -19.81 -2.13 5.60
CA VAL A 179 -19.09 -1.03 6.26
C VAL A 179 -19.21 0.27 5.47
N ASN A 180 -18.77 0.28 4.21
CA ASN A 180 -18.78 1.48 3.35
C ASN A 180 -19.23 1.18 1.91
N ASP A 181 -19.91 0.05 1.68
CA ASP A 181 -20.32 -0.44 0.36
C ASP A 181 -21.79 -0.22 0.03
N ASN A 182 -22.53 0.51 0.87
CA ASN A 182 -23.88 0.97 0.53
C ASN A 182 -23.84 2.26 -0.31
N ALA A 183 -24.84 2.43 -1.18
CA ALA A 183 -24.88 3.52 -2.15
C ALA A 183 -24.70 4.93 -1.55
N LEU A 184 -25.25 5.20 -0.36
CA LEU A 184 -25.12 6.51 0.29
C LEU A 184 -23.67 6.78 0.71
N GLN A 185 -23.02 5.83 1.38
CA GLN A 185 -21.62 5.96 1.78
C GLN A 185 -20.68 6.10 0.58
N ILE A 186 -20.99 5.38 -0.50
CA ILE A 186 -20.22 5.46 -1.74
C ILE A 186 -20.40 6.84 -2.40
N GLN A 187 -21.63 7.36 -2.44
CA GLN A 187 -21.94 8.69 -2.96
C GLN A 187 -21.23 9.79 -2.17
N ASP A 188 -21.32 9.77 -0.83
CA ASP A 188 -20.65 10.77 0.02
C ASP A 188 -19.13 10.75 -0.19
N THR A 189 -18.54 9.56 -0.32
CA THR A 189 -17.11 9.39 -0.59
C THR A 189 -16.74 9.92 -1.98
N ALA A 190 -17.56 9.66 -3.00
CA ALA A 190 -17.37 10.20 -4.34
C ALA A 190 -17.43 11.73 -4.35
N ASP A 191 -18.39 12.35 -3.63
CA ASP A 191 -18.53 13.80 -3.55
C ASP A 191 -17.33 14.48 -2.86
N LEU A 192 -16.73 13.80 -1.88
CA LEU A 192 -15.47 14.25 -1.29
C LEU A 192 -14.31 14.13 -2.28
N ILE A 193 -14.14 12.98 -2.94
CA ILE A 193 -13.05 12.74 -3.90
C ILE A 193 -13.15 13.68 -5.11
N LYS A 194 -14.37 14.01 -5.56
CA LYS A 194 -14.61 14.96 -6.65
C LYS A 194 -13.95 16.31 -6.39
N GLN A 195 -13.89 16.76 -5.13
CA GLN A 195 -13.25 18.02 -4.75
C GLN A 195 -11.72 17.95 -4.78
N ILE A 196 -11.15 16.76 -4.59
CA ILE A 196 -9.71 16.49 -4.71
C ILE A 196 -9.26 16.55 -6.18
N LYS A 197 -10.16 16.23 -7.12
CA LYS A 197 -9.90 16.16 -8.58
C LYS A 197 -8.70 15.27 -8.94
N PRO A 198 -8.69 13.99 -8.52
CA PRO A 198 -7.60 13.08 -8.86
C PRO A 198 -7.59 12.75 -10.37
N THR A 199 -6.42 12.37 -10.88
CA THR A 199 -6.25 11.77 -12.22
C THR A 199 -7.01 10.45 -12.32
N THR A 200 -6.82 9.56 -11.34
CA THR A 200 -7.53 8.29 -11.23
C THR A 200 -7.92 8.05 -9.77
N SER A 201 -9.11 7.49 -9.57
CA SER A 201 -9.56 7.00 -8.28
C SER A 201 -9.68 5.47 -8.31
N TYR A 202 -8.81 4.81 -7.56
CA TYR A 202 -8.77 3.35 -7.48
C TYR A 202 -9.76 2.85 -6.44
N ILE A 203 -10.63 1.93 -6.85
CA ILE A 203 -11.57 1.25 -5.95
C ILE A 203 -11.09 -0.19 -5.77
N SER A 204 -10.62 -0.50 -4.57
CA SER A 204 -10.09 -1.82 -4.19
C SER A 204 -11.08 -2.60 -3.32
N ILE A 205 -10.94 -3.92 -3.32
CA ILE A 205 -11.63 -4.82 -2.38
C ILE A 205 -10.64 -5.72 -1.62
N PRO A 206 -11.04 -6.26 -0.44
CA PRO A 206 -10.30 -7.30 0.27
C PRO A 206 -10.10 -8.56 -0.58
N THR A 207 -8.99 -8.61 -1.31
CA THR A 207 -8.57 -9.77 -2.15
C THR A 207 -7.53 -10.64 -1.46
N ARG A 208 -7.01 -10.20 -0.31
CA ARG A 208 -5.99 -10.88 0.49
C ARG A 208 -6.47 -10.93 1.94
N PRO A 209 -5.94 -11.87 2.76
CA PRO A 209 -6.32 -12.00 4.16
C PRO A 209 -6.25 -10.64 4.90
N PRO A 210 -7.40 -10.12 5.39
CA PRO A 210 -7.45 -8.85 6.10
C PRO A 210 -6.89 -8.94 7.53
N ALA A 211 -6.68 -7.80 8.19
CA ALA A 211 -6.24 -7.76 9.59
C ALA A 211 -7.27 -8.39 10.55
N LEU A 212 -8.56 -8.17 10.29
CA LEU A 212 -9.68 -8.74 11.04
C LEU A 212 -10.42 -9.76 10.19
N ASN A 213 -10.65 -10.95 10.73
CA ASN A 213 -11.21 -12.10 10.02
C ASN A 213 -12.65 -11.93 9.52
N TRP A 214 -13.44 -11.02 10.11
CA TRP A 214 -14.82 -10.75 9.71
C TRP A 214 -14.92 -9.84 8.48
N VAL A 215 -13.82 -9.24 8.04
CA VAL A 215 -13.78 -8.34 6.88
C VAL A 215 -13.96 -9.12 5.60
N ASN A 216 -14.95 -8.73 4.81
CA ASN A 216 -15.32 -9.39 3.55
C ASN A 216 -15.37 -8.40 2.39
N LYS A 217 -15.24 -8.93 1.16
CA LYS A 217 -15.44 -8.15 -0.06
C LYS A 217 -16.95 -7.85 -0.26
N PRO A 218 -17.31 -6.67 -0.80
CA PRO A 218 -18.67 -6.36 -1.22
C PRO A 218 -19.20 -7.34 -2.26
N ASP A 219 -20.52 -7.33 -2.47
CA ASP A 219 -21.14 -8.05 -3.58
C ASP A 219 -21.01 -7.30 -4.92
N GLU A 220 -21.36 -7.97 -6.00
CA GLU A 220 -21.22 -7.44 -7.37
C GLU A 220 -22.09 -6.22 -7.63
N GLU A 221 -23.26 -6.13 -6.96
CA GLU A 221 -24.17 -5.00 -7.10
C GLU A 221 -23.54 -3.74 -6.49
N SER A 222 -23.03 -3.82 -5.27
CA SER A 222 -22.29 -2.73 -4.62
C SER A 222 -21.09 -2.26 -5.43
N LEU A 223 -20.34 -3.19 -6.05
CA LEU A 223 -19.18 -2.84 -6.88
C LEU A 223 -19.59 -2.11 -8.17
N ASN A 224 -20.64 -2.58 -8.84
CA ASN A 224 -21.17 -1.89 -10.00
C ASN A 224 -21.73 -0.52 -9.63
N GLN A 225 -22.50 -0.42 -8.53
CA GLN A 225 -22.98 0.86 -8.02
C GLN A 225 -21.84 1.83 -7.74
N ALA A 226 -20.76 1.38 -7.12
CA ALA A 226 -19.61 2.24 -6.85
C ALA A 226 -18.95 2.77 -8.11
N TYR A 227 -18.74 1.91 -9.11
CA TYR A 227 -18.22 2.32 -10.40
C TYR A 227 -19.10 3.39 -11.06
N GLN A 228 -20.42 3.17 -11.10
CA GLN A 228 -21.38 4.11 -11.71
C GLN A 228 -21.44 5.44 -10.96
N ILE A 229 -21.45 5.42 -9.63
CA ILE A 229 -21.46 6.63 -8.79
C ILE A 229 -20.23 7.49 -9.07
N TYR A 230 -19.03 6.88 -9.09
CA TYR A 230 -17.79 7.61 -9.34
C TYR A 230 -17.77 8.19 -10.75
N LEU A 231 -18.17 7.40 -11.75
CA LEU A 231 -18.26 7.86 -13.14
C LEU A 231 -19.24 9.03 -13.30
N ASN A 232 -20.43 8.94 -12.70
CA ASN A 232 -21.46 9.99 -12.72
C ASN A 232 -21.02 11.25 -11.96
N ALA A 233 -20.16 11.12 -10.96
CA ALA A 233 -19.56 12.25 -10.27
C ALA A 233 -18.49 12.98 -11.11
N GLY A 234 -18.10 12.42 -12.26
CA GLY A 234 -17.03 12.94 -13.13
C GLY A 234 -15.63 12.52 -12.68
N ILE A 235 -15.52 11.45 -11.91
CA ILE A 235 -14.26 10.85 -11.48
C ILE A 235 -13.91 9.72 -12.45
N ASN A 236 -12.62 9.45 -12.68
CA ASN A 236 -12.16 8.28 -13.42
C ASN A 236 -11.95 7.09 -12.46
N PRO A 237 -12.91 6.14 -12.32
CA PRO A 237 -12.73 4.98 -11.46
C PRO A 237 -11.92 3.87 -12.14
N GLU A 238 -10.95 3.30 -11.41
CA GLU A 238 -10.28 2.06 -11.79
C GLU A 238 -10.52 0.97 -10.74
N MET A 239 -11.11 -0.15 -11.16
CA MET A 239 -11.51 -1.22 -10.23
C MET A 239 -10.38 -2.23 -10.02
N ILE A 240 -9.89 -2.32 -8.79
CA ILE A 240 -8.89 -3.29 -8.32
C ILE A 240 -9.62 -4.48 -7.67
N LEU A 241 -10.22 -5.33 -8.50
CA LEU A 241 -11.02 -6.49 -8.06
C LEU A 241 -10.25 -7.81 -8.08
N GLY A 242 -9.22 -7.89 -8.92
CA GLY A 242 -8.45 -9.10 -9.17
C GLY A 242 -7.14 -9.17 -8.38
N TYR A 243 -6.47 -10.32 -8.46
CA TYR A 243 -5.11 -10.48 -7.95
C TYR A 243 -4.09 -9.93 -8.94
N GLU A 244 -2.96 -9.46 -8.44
CA GLU A 244 -1.84 -8.98 -9.26
C GLU A 244 -1.26 -10.16 -10.04
N GLY A 245 -0.87 -9.96 -11.30
CA GLY A 245 -0.22 -11.02 -12.07
C GLY A 245 0.89 -11.70 -11.25
N SER A 246 1.10 -12.99 -11.47
CA SER A 246 2.01 -13.82 -10.67
C SER A 246 3.50 -13.59 -10.98
N ASN A 247 3.82 -12.68 -11.90
CA ASN A 247 5.15 -12.47 -12.47
C ASN A 247 6.04 -11.60 -11.58
N MET A 248 6.44 -12.10 -10.43
CA MET A 248 7.28 -11.38 -9.44
C MET A 248 8.75 -11.28 -9.89
N GLY A 249 9.41 -10.18 -9.58
CA GLY A 249 10.84 -9.96 -9.78
C GLY A 249 11.69 -10.82 -8.84
N TYR A 250 12.95 -11.04 -9.24
CA TYR A 250 13.85 -12.03 -8.66
C TYR A 250 15.24 -11.43 -8.45
N THR A 251 15.81 -11.64 -7.27
CA THR A 251 17.11 -11.04 -6.88
C THR A 251 18.27 -12.02 -6.82
N GLY A 252 18.07 -13.29 -7.20
CA GLY A 252 19.08 -14.34 -7.00
C GLY A 252 18.97 -15.12 -5.69
N ASN A 253 18.02 -14.77 -4.81
CA ASN A 253 17.89 -15.39 -3.48
C ASN A 253 16.42 -15.53 -3.05
N ILE A 254 15.85 -16.70 -3.35
CA ILE A 254 14.42 -16.98 -3.13
C ILE A 254 13.97 -16.89 -1.67
N ILE A 255 14.78 -17.36 -0.71
CA ILE A 255 14.46 -17.32 0.72
C ILE A 255 14.21 -15.88 1.14
N LYS A 256 15.12 -15.00 0.72
CA LYS A 256 15.09 -13.58 1.03
C LYS A 256 13.94 -12.87 0.31
N ASP A 257 13.71 -13.21 -0.96
CA ASP A 257 12.62 -12.63 -1.75
C ASP A 257 11.25 -12.96 -1.15
N ILE A 258 11.01 -14.23 -0.80
CA ILE A 258 9.77 -14.69 -0.14
C ILE A 258 9.55 -13.92 1.17
N VAL A 259 10.53 -13.93 2.07
CA VAL A 259 10.39 -13.29 3.39
C VAL A 259 10.16 -11.78 3.26
N ASN A 260 10.80 -11.12 2.29
CA ASN A 260 10.66 -9.69 2.08
C ASN A 260 9.29 -9.31 1.54
N ILE A 261 8.82 -10.00 0.50
CA ILE A 261 7.49 -9.76 -0.06
C ILE A 261 6.43 -10.05 1.01
N CYS A 262 6.49 -11.20 1.68
CA CYS A 262 5.58 -11.56 2.76
C CYS A 262 5.54 -10.53 3.90
N SER A 263 6.62 -9.77 4.12
CA SER A 263 6.72 -8.79 5.22
C SER A 263 5.79 -7.59 5.04
N VAL A 264 5.41 -7.26 3.82
CA VAL A 264 4.54 -6.15 3.46
C VAL A 264 3.26 -6.62 2.74
N HIS A 265 3.25 -7.87 2.26
CA HIS A 265 2.26 -8.35 1.32
C HIS A 265 2.10 -9.89 1.32
N PRO A 266 0.91 -10.44 1.66
CA PRO A 266 0.64 -11.88 1.56
C PRO A 266 0.93 -12.45 0.16
N ILE A 267 1.58 -13.60 0.01
CA ILE A 267 1.85 -14.24 -1.29
C ILE A 267 0.86 -15.39 -1.50
N ARG A 268 0.17 -15.44 -2.65
CA ARG A 268 -0.74 -16.55 -3.02
C ARG A 268 0.06 -17.77 -3.48
N GLU A 269 -0.50 -18.97 -3.32
CA GLU A 269 0.21 -20.22 -3.60
C GLU A 269 0.73 -20.36 -5.04
N ASP A 270 -0.03 -19.92 -6.04
CA ASP A 270 0.42 -19.90 -7.44
C ASP A 270 1.59 -18.92 -7.68
N ALA A 271 1.56 -17.73 -7.07
CA ALA A 271 2.65 -16.76 -7.14
C ALA A 271 3.90 -17.27 -6.42
N MET A 272 3.73 -17.99 -5.31
CA MET A 272 4.83 -18.68 -4.62
C MET A 272 5.47 -19.74 -5.53
N GLN A 273 4.66 -20.56 -6.20
CA GLN A 273 5.16 -21.57 -7.14
C GLN A 273 5.94 -20.94 -8.30
N GLN A 274 5.46 -19.82 -8.87
CA GLN A 274 6.19 -19.14 -9.92
C GLN A 274 7.52 -18.53 -9.47
N LEU A 275 7.58 -17.98 -8.25
CA LEU A 275 8.82 -17.52 -7.64
C LEU A 275 9.85 -18.65 -7.52
N LEU A 276 9.42 -19.84 -7.07
CA LEU A 276 10.29 -21.03 -6.97
C LEU A 276 10.77 -21.50 -8.35
N ILE A 277 9.88 -21.55 -9.34
CA ILE A 277 10.23 -21.97 -10.71
C ILE A 277 11.29 -21.03 -11.32
N LYS A 278 11.13 -19.70 -11.12
CA LYS A 278 12.11 -18.71 -11.61
C LYS A 278 13.50 -18.89 -11.01
N ASP A 279 13.58 -19.17 -9.71
CA ASP A 279 14.86 -19.42 -9.01
C ASP A 279 15.40 -20.84 -9.25
N LYS A 280 14.65 -21.72 -9.93
CA LYS A 280 14.94 -23.17 -9.98
C LYS A 280 15.08 -23.77 -8.57
N ALA A 281 14.31 -23.25 -7.64
CA ALA A 281 14.30 -23.63 -6.23
C ALA A 281 13.35 -24.79 -5.94
N ASP A 282 13.73 -25.60 -4.97
CA ASP A 282 12.93 -26.72 -4.49
C ASP A 282 11.79 -26.23 -3.56
N SER A 283 10.60 -26.82 -3.68
CA SER A 283 9.44 -26.49 -2.85
C SER A 283 9.69 -26.69 -1.35
N ARG A 284 10.64 -27.55 -0.97
CA ARG A 284 11.09 -27.76 0.43
C ARG A 284 11.55 -26.46 1.11
N ILE A 285 11.93 -25.44 0.35
CA ILE A 285 12.26 -24.12 0.91
C ILE A 285 11.06 -23.50 1.62
N VAL A 286 9.84 -23.67 1.09
CA VAL A 286 8.62 -23.14 1.70
C VAL A 286 8.36 -23.83 3.04
N ASP A 287 8.51 -25.16 3.08
CA ASP A 287 8.38 -25.93 4.32
C ASP A 287 9.42 -25.52 5.36
N TYR A 288 10.67 -25.30 4.94
CA TYR A 288 11.73 -24.76 5.81
C TYR A 288 11.35 -23.39 6.40
N LEU A 289 10.81 -22.49 5.58
CA LEU A 289 10.37 -21.16 6.02
C LEU A 289 9.13 -21.20 6.94
N ILE A 290 8.28 -22.22 6.83
CA ILE A 290 7.16 -22.44 7.75
C ILE A 290 7.68 -22.99 9.08
N ASN A 291 8.54 -24.01 9.02
CA ASN A 291 9.07 -24.70 10.20
C ASN A 291 9.96 -23.79 11.06
N ASN A 292 10.71 -22.87 10.44
CA ASN A 292 11.51 -21.88 11.16
C ASN A 292 10.71 -20.63 11.60
N HIS A 293 9.38 -20.65 11.43
CA HIS A 293 8.46 -19.56 11.76
C HIS A 293 8.77 -18.24 11.05
N SER A 294 9.34 -18.29 9.84
CA SER A 294 9.51 -17.10 9.01
C SER A 294 8.20 -16.72 8.31
N ILE A 295 7.44 -17.70 7.83
CA ILE A 295 6.12 -17.49 7.23
C ILE A 295 5.13 -18.49 7.82
N ARG A 296 3.84 -18.25 7.61
CA ARG A 296 2.79 -19.24 7.90
C ARG A 296 1.77 -19.31 6.77
N LYS A 297 1.21 -20.50 6.60
CA LYS A 297 0.10 -20.78 5.67
C LYS A 297 -1.21 -20.29 6.27
N VAL A 298 -2.03 -19.60 5.49
CA VAL A 298 -3.40 -19.21 5.84
C VAL A 298 -4.32 -19.44 4.66
N GLU A 299 -5.54 -19.86 4.92
CA GLU A 299 -6.58 -20.04 3.92
C GLU A 299 -7.54 -18.84 3.95
N TYR A 300 -7.87 -18.31 2.78
CA TYR A 300 -8.82 -17.22 2.60
C TYR A 300 -9.54 -17.36 1.26
N ASN A 301 -10.88 -17.40 1.28
CA ASN A 301 -11.72 -17.64 0.09
C ASN A 301 -11.28 -18.86 -0.73
N SER A 302 -11.15 -20.02 -0.07
CA SER A 302 -10.72 -21.30 -0.68
C SER A 302 -9.37 -21.25 -1.39
N THR A 303 -8.55 -20.25 -1.05
CA THR A 303 -7.24 -19.99 -1.64
C THR A 303 -6.20 -19.91 -0.55
N VAL A 304 -5.05 -20.52 -0.79
CA VAL A 304 -3.92 -20.52 0.13
C VAL A 304 -3.06 -19.27 -0.06
N TYR A 305 -2.69 -18.66 1.07
CA TYR A 305 -1.72 -17.57 1.16
C TYR A 305 -0.60 -17.88 2.16
N TYR A 306 0.55 -17.28 1.92
CA TYR A 306 1.71 -17.28 2.79
C TYR A 306 1.92 -15.86 3.31
N ILE A 307 1.92 -15.71 4.64
CA ILE A 307 2.09 -14.41 5.30
C ILE A 307 3.31 -14.43 6.23
N ARG A 308 3.92 -13.26 6.44
CA ARG A 308 5.04 -13.14 7.38
C ARG A 308 4.58 -13.46 8.81
N GLN A 309 5.34 -14.31 9.48
CA GLN A 309 5.19 -14.54 10.91
C GLN A 309 6.25 -13.71 11.65
N PHE A 310 5.82 -12.59 12.22
CA PHE A 310 6.68 -11.78 13.08
C PHE A 310 6.76 -12.44 14.47
N GLN A 311 7.96 -12.81 14.91
CA GLN A 311 8.18 -13.30 16.27
C GLN A 311 7.80 -12.19 17.27
N LYS A 312 7.13 -12.57 18.36
CA LYS A 312 6.63 -11.65 19.39
C LYS A 312 7.76 -10.98 20.17
#